data_AF-A0A2D7NTU2-F1
#
_entry.id   AF-A0A2D7NTU2-F1
#
_cell.length_a   1.000
_cell.length_b   1.000
_cell.length_c   1.000
_cell.angle_alpha   90.00
_cell.angle_beta   90.00
_cell.angle_gamma   90.00
#
_symmetry.space_group_name_H-M   'P 1'
#
loop_
_entity.id
_entity.type
_entity.pdbx_description
1 polymer ?
#
loop_
_entity_poly.entity_id
_entity_poly.type
_entity_poly.pdbx_seq_one_letter_code
_entity_poly.pdbx_strand_id
1 'polypeptide(L)'
;MKSIGSFWLIYLLLPINQNPDYYITFSKIDNRVYAFVNDELVFDSKFIDGNPELNLSLDLSPFLKKGDNLLKVQLENGSNLNAFIDDTHWTIRYEIFENGESYDYAYESSKNGQAGLIVYEKEHNIYLK
;
A
#
# COMPACT_ATOMS: atom_id res chain seq x y z
N MET A 1 -24.59 7.68 -41.72
CA MET A 1 -23.75 8.01 -40.55
C MET A 1 -24.13 7.04 -39.44
N LYS A 2 -23.16 6.23 -38.96
CA LYS A 2 -23.40 5.19 -37.95
C LYS A 2 -23.42 5.85 -36.57
N SER A 3 -24.55 5.68 -35.86
CA SER A 3 -24.68 5.99 -34.43
C SER A 3 -23.85 4.98 -33.65
N ILE A 4 -22.84 5.45 -32.90
CA ILE A 4 -22.08 4.62 -31.96
C ILE A 4 -22.75 4.84 -30.61
N GLY A 5 -23.53 3.85 -30.18
CA GLY A 5 -24.22 3.86 -28.90
C GLY A 5 -23.20 3.90 -27.76
N SER A 6 -23.37 4.87 -26.87
CA SER A 6 -22.67 4.93 -25.60
C SER A 6 -23.17 3.77 -24.72
N PHE A 7 -22.35 2.74 -24.57
CA PHE A 7 -22.51 1.74 -23.53
C PHE A 7 -22.15 2.38 -22.19
N TRP A 8 -23.15 2.87 -21.47
CA TRP A 8 -23.02 3.11 -20.04
C TRP A 8 -23.04 1.75 -19.35
N LEU A 9 -21.87 1.23 -18.98
CA LEU A 9 -21.80 0.08 -18.09
C LEU A 9 -22.12 0.56 -16.68
N ILE A 10 -23.39 0.45 -16.30
CA ILE A 10 -23.83 0.58 -14.91
C ILE A 10 -23.31 -0.65 -14.19
N TYR A 11 -22.29 -0.51 -13.35
CA TYR A 11 -21.92 -1.55 -12.42
C TYR A 11 -23.01 -1.63 -11.35
N LEU A 12 -23.85 -2.66 -11.47
CA LEU A 12 -24.80 -3.10 -10.46
C LEU A 12 -24.06 -3.41 -9.15
N LEU A 13 -24.54 -2.80 -8.07
CA LEU A 13 -24.14 -3.11 -6.70
C LEU A 13 -24.40 -4.60 -6.39
N LEU A 14 -23.36 -5.33 -5.98
CA LEU A 14 -23.51 -6.57 -5.22
C LEU A 14 -22.84 -6.37 -3.84
N PRO A 15 -23.56 -6.59 -2.72
CA PRO A 15 -22.93 -6.64 -1.42
C PRO A 15 -22.31 -8.02 -1.25
N ILE A 16 -20.98 -8.09 -1.31
CA ILE A 16 -20.24 -9.23 -0.80
C ILE A 16 -19.17 -8.65 0.13
N ASN A 17 -19.45 -8.76 1.43
CA ASN A 17 -18.48 -8.54 2.50
C ASN A 17 -17.52 -9.73 2.50
N GLN A 18 -16.71 -9.84 1.45
CA GLN A 18 -15.58 -10.75 1.39
C GLN A 18 -14.33 -9.89 1.29
N ASN A 19 -13.40 -10.17 2.19
CA ASN A 19 -12.05 -9.63 2.05
C ASN A 19 -11.54 -10.03 0.66
N PRO A 20 -10.79 -9.15 -0.02
CA PRO A 20 -10.16 -9.52 -1.28
C PRO A 20 -9.28 -10.76 -1.12
N ASP A 21 -9.06 -11.48 -2.23
CA ASP A 21 -8.22 -12.69 -2.22
C ASP A 21 -6.80 -12.36 -1.75
N TYR A 22 -6.27 -11.19 -2.13
CA TYR A 22 -5.02 -10.66 -1.59
C TYR A 22 -5.19 -9.20 -1.18
N TYR A 23 -4.75 -8.88 0.03
CA TYR A 23 -4.75 -7.49 0.52
C TYR A 23 -3.62 -7.26 1.49
N ILE A 24 -3.24 -5.99 1.65
CA ILE A 24 -2.31 -5.52 2.67
C ILE A 24 -3.04 -4.56 3.60
N THR A 25 -2.83 -4.68 4.90
CA THR A 25 -3.36 -3.76 5.91
C THR A 25 -2.22 -3.08 6.65
N PHE A 26 -2.17 -1.76 6.55
CA PHE A 26 -1.28 -0.91 7.33
C PHE A 26 -1.94 -0.53 8.65
N SER A 27 -1.28 -0.87 9.74
CA SER A 27 -1.72 -0.56 11.11
C SER A 27 -0.89 0.52 11.79
N LYS A 28 0.28 0.87 11.23
CA LYS A 28 1.04 2.09 11.53
C LYS A 28 1.75 2.58 10.27
N ILE A 29 1.69 3.88 10.04
CA ILE A 29 2.49 4.61 9.07
C ILE A 29 2.87 5.93 9.74
N ASP A 30 4.15 6.29 9.67
CA ASP A 30 4.65 7.60 10.03
C ASP A 30 5.40 8.19 8.83
N ASN A 31 4.96 9.35 8.36
CA ASN A 31 5.23 9.95 7.06
C ASN A 31 4.42 9.32 5.90
N ARG A 32 5.06 8.83 4.83
CA ARG A 32 4.37 8.44 3.60
C ARG A 32 4.83 7.08 3.10
N VAL A 33 3.86 6.21 2.81
CA VAL A 33 4.11 4.89 2.22
C VAL A 33 3.71 4.87 0.76
N TYR A 34 4.54 4.23 -0.04
CA TYR A 34 4.26 3.82 -1.39
C TYR A 34 4.22 2.28 -1.46
N ALA A 35 3.27 1.73 -2.20
CA ALA A 35 3.28 0.32 -2.56
C ALA A 35 3.30 0.17 -4.09
N PHE A 36 4.14 -0.73 -4.56
CA PHE A 36 4.30 -1.06 -5.97
C PHE A 36 4.04 -2.54 -6.18
N VAL A 37 3.31 -2.91 -7.21
CA VAL A 37 3.17 -4.31 -7.65
C VAL A 37 3.76 -4.40 -9.04
N ASN A 38 4.78 -5.24 -9.21
CA ASN A 38 5.51 -5.39 -10.48
C ASN A 38 6.01 -4.04 -11.03
N ASP A 39 6.61 -3.23 -10.16
CA ASP A 39 7.09 -1.86 -10.41
C ASP A 39 6.03 -0.81 -10.79
N GLU A 40 4.74 -1.16 -10.80
CA GLU A 40 3.65 -0.19 -10.98
C GLU A 40 3.20 0.35 -9.62
N LEU A 41 3.11 1.68 -9.48
CA LEU A 41 2.61 2.32 -8.26
C LEU A 41 1.10 2.04 -8.11
N VAL A 42 0.73 1.30 -7.07
CA VAL A 42 -0.66 0.93 -6.80
C VAL A 42 -1.24 1.68 -5.60
N PHE A 43 -0.38 2.25 -4.76
CA PHE A 43 -0.80 2.91 -3.54
C PHE A 43 0.16 4.01 -3.09
N ASP A 44 -0.43 5.08 -2.59
CA ASP A 44 0.24 6.24 -2.00
C ASP A 44 -0.62 6.68 -0.81
N SER A 45 -0.12 6.46 0.41
CA SER A 45 -0.87 6.73 1.65
C SER A 45 -1.17 8.22 1.85
N LYS A 46 -0.52 9.10 1.08
CA LYS A 46 -0.29 10.50 1.43
C LYS A 46 0.49 10.61 2.74
N PHE A 47 0.78 11.85 3.10
CA PHE A 47 1.49 12.15 4.34
C PHE A 47 0.58 11.89 5.55
N ILE A 48 1.07 11.08 6.49
CA ILE A 48 0.45 10.70 7.76
C ILE A 48 1.47 11.04 8.85
N ASP A 49 1.06 11.74 9.91
CA ASP A 49 1.97 12.23 10.95
C ASP A 49 1.45 11.87 12.35
N GLY A 50 2.36 11.84 13.31
CA GLY A 50 2.06 11.58 14.72
C GLY A 50 1.91 10.10 15.07
N ASN A 51 2.42 9.20 14.22
CA ASN A 51 2.44 7.75 14.44
C ASN A 51 1.07 7.14 14.86
N PRO A 52 -0.03 7.42 14.12
CA PRO A 52 -1.36 6.96 14.50
C PRO A 52 -1.49 5.43 14.39
N GLU A 53 -2.44 4.87 15.14
CA GLU A 53 -2.98 3.54 14.83
C GLU A 53 -3.89 3.65 13.60
N LEU A 54 -3.72 2.74 12.65
CA LEU A 54 -4.42 2.74 11.37
C LEU A 54 -5.19 1.43 11.16
N ASN A 55 -6.16 1.49 10.25
CA ASN A 55 -6.79 0.33 9.63
C ASN A 55 -6.96 0.60 8.13
N LEU A 56 -5.82 0.82 7.46
CA LEU A 56 -5.78 1.22 6.06
C LEU A 56 -5.45 0.00 5.22
N SER A 57 -6.42 -0.47 4.45
CA SER A 57 -6.28 -1.66 3.62
C SER A 57 -6.26 -1.33 2.13
N LEU A 58 -5.45 -2.06 1.39
CA LEU A 58 -5.37 -2.02 -0.06
C LEU A 58 -5.67 -3.42 -0.60
N ASP A 59 -6.65 -3.51 -1.49
CA ASP A 59 -6.89 -4.70 -2.31
C ASP A 59 -5.77 -4.83 -3.34
N LEU A 60 -5.00 -5.92 -3.25
CA LEU A 60 -3.90 -6.22 -4.17
C LEU A 60 -4.38 -7.00 -5.40
N SER A 61 -5.53 -7.67 -5.31
CA SER A 61 -6.04 -8.60 -6.31
C SER A 61 -6.11 -8.02 -7.73
N PRO A 62 -6.56 -6.75 -7.94
CA PRO A 62 -6.59 -6.13 -9.27
C PRO A 62 -5.23 -5.94 -9.94
N PHE A 63 -4.14 -5.99 -9.17
CA PHE A 63 -2.79 -5.68 -9.63
C PHE A 63 -1.93 -6.93 -9.85
N LEU A 64 -2.36 -8.08 -9.33
CA LEU A 64 -1.65 -9.35 -9.47
C LEU A 64 -1.92 -10.00 -10.83
N LYS A 65 -0.88 -10.62 -11.38
CA LYS A 65 -0.93 -11.41 -12.60
C LYS A 65 -0.70 -12.88 -12.24
N LYS A 66 -1.19 -13.79 -13.07
CA LYS A 66 -0.91 -15.22 -12.89
C LYS A 66 0.61 -15.48 -12.85
N GLY A 67 1.07 -16.25 -11.88
CA GLY A 67 2.49 -16.53 -11.65
C GLY A 67 3.10 -15.64 -10.57
N ASP A 68 4.39 -15.35 -10.71
CA ASP A 68 5.15 -14.55 -9.76
C ASP A 68 4.81 -13.06 -9.86
N ASN A 69 4.63 -12.42 -8.71
CA ASN A 69 4.48 -10.99 -8.56
C ASN A 69 5.40 -10.49 -7.46
N LEU A 70 5.84 -9.24 -7.59
CA LEU A 70 6.65 -8.57 -6.59
C LEU A 70 5.88 -7.38 -6.01
N LEU A 71 5.53 -7.45 -4.73
CA LEU A 71 5.04 -6.32 -3.96
C LEU A 71 6.23 -5.65 -3.29
N LYS A 72 6.45 -4.36 -3.55
CA LYS A 72 7.45 -3.53 -2.89
C LYS A 72 6.77 -2.46 -2.05
N VAL A 73 7.12 -2.37 -0.78
CA VAL A 73 6.63 -1.34 0.15
C VAL A 73 7.79 -0.44 0.52
N GLN A 74 7.61 0.86 0.34
CA GLN A 74 8.60 1.88 0.68
C GLN A 74 8.01 2.88 1.67
N LEU A 75 8.81 3.35 2.63
CA LEU A 75 8.49 4.49 3.48
C LEU A 75 9.45 5.65 3.20
N GLU A 76 8.87 6.76 2.77
CA GLU A 76 9.53 8.05 2.63
C GLU A 76 9.38 8.83 3.93
N ASN A 77 10.51 9.25 4.50
CA ASN A 77 10.54 10.12 5.66
C ASN A 77 10.53 11.58 5.19
N GLY A 78 9.64 12.44 5.70
CA GLY A 78 9.65 13.87 5.39
C GLY A 78 8.26 14.51 5.29
N SER A 79 8.18 15.77 5.69
CA SER A 79 6.92 16.54 5.71
C SER A 79 6.48 17.06 4.33
N ASN A 80 5.17 17.24 4.19
CA ASN A 80 4.51 17.97 3.10
C ASN A 80 4.92 19.45 2.96
N LEU A 81 5.74 20.00 3.86
CA LEU A 81 5.98 21.44 4.01
C LEU A 81 7.39 21.91 3.61
N ASN A 82 8.10 21.31 2.65
CA ASN A 82 9.44 21.77 2.20
C ASN A 82 10.46 22.01 3.33
N ALA A 83 10.15 21.55 4.54
CA ALA A 83 10.91 21.78 5.72
C ALA A 83 11.68 20.50 5.92
N PHE A 84 12.99 20.58 5.77
CA PHE A 84 13.99 19.61 6.21
C PHE A 84 13.93 19.43 7.73
N ILE A 85 12.73 19.24 8.28
CA ILE A 85 12.51 18.83 9.65
C ILE A 85 12.72 17.33 9.60
N ASP A 86 13.87 16.90 10.08
CA ASP A 86 14.18 15.50 10.28
C ASP A 86 13.15 14.93 11.24
N ASP A 87 12.17 14.19 10.72
CA ASP A 87 11.44 13.28 11.58
C ASP A 87 12.41 12.15 11.94
N THR A 88 12.99 12.31 13.11
CA THR A 88 13.91 11.35 13.68
C THR A 88 13.22 10.02 13.97
N HIS A 89 11.90 9.98 14.13
CA HIS A 89 11.17 8.80 14.57
C HIS A 89 10.15 8.36 13.53
N TRP A 90 10.52 7.45 12.63
CA TRP A 90 9.53 6.82 11.75
C TRP A 90 9.14 5.42 12.24
N THR A 91 7.92 5.01 11.92
CA THR A 91 7.42 3.66 12.18
C THR A 91 6.55 3.19 11.02
N ILE A 92 6.68 1.92 10.66
CA ILE A 92 5.79 1.23 9.72
C ILE A 92 5.39 -0.12 10.28
N ARG A 93 4.10 -0.46 10.16
CA ARG A 93 3.57 -1.78 10.50
C ARG A 93 2.48 -2.18 9.53
N TYR A 94 2.63 -3.34 8.91
CA TYR A 94 1.62 -3.90 8.02
C TYR A 94 1.66 -5.43 7.98
N GLU A 95 0.57 -5.98 7.48
CA GLU A 95 0.38 -7.42 7.29
C GLU A 95 -0.27 -7.65 5.92
N ILE A 96 0.23 -8.64 5.20
CA ILE A 96 -0.27 -9.10 3.90
C ILE A 96 -1.10 -10.34 4.16
N PHE A 97 -2.22 -10.47 3.48
CA PHE A 97 -3.15 -11.57 3.62
C PHE A 97 -3.43 -12.25 2.29
N GLU A 98 -3.64 -13.56 2.34
CA GLU A 98 -4.13 -14.41 1.25
C GLU A 98 -5.38 -15.14 1.75
N ASN A 99 -6.53 -14.91 1.10
CA ASN A 99 -7.82 -15.50 1.44
C ASN A 99 -8.20 -15.35 2.94
N GLY A 100 -7.80 -14.23 3.54
CA GLY A 100 -8.03 -13.92 4.95
C GLY A 100 -7.04 -14.54 5.94
N GLU A 101 -6.08 -15.34 5.46
CA GLU A 101 -4.97 -15.85 6.27
C GLU A 101 -3.76 -14.92 6.17
N SER A 102 -3.02 -14.77 7.27
CA SER A 102 -1.77 -13.99 7.29
C SER A 102 -0.72 -14.65 6.40
N TYR A 103 -0.23 -13.89 5.43
CA TYR A 103 0.76 -14.33 4.46
C TYR A 103 2.18 -13.89 4.85
N ASP A 104 2.35 -12.60 5.19
CA ASP A 104 3.61 -12.02 5.65
C ASP A 104 3.33 -10.76 6.49
N TYR A 105 4.30 -10.37 7.30
CA TYR A 105 4.21 -9.24 8.22
C TYR A 105 5.51 -8.43 8.22
N ALA A 106 5.38 -7.12 8.46
CA ALA A 106 6.52 -6.28 8.75
C ALA A 106 6.22 -5.27 9.85
N TYR A 107 7.22 -5.03 10.69
CA TYR A 107 7.23 -3.97 11.67
C TYR A 107 8.64 -3.43 11.83
N GLU A 108 8.82 -2.17 11.49
CA GLU A 108 10.10 -1.49 11.60
C GLU A 108 9.93 -0.09 12.17
N SER A 109 10.95 0.37 12.90
CA SER A 109 11.02 1.72 13.43
C SER A 109 12.48 2.16 13.55
N SER A 110 12.72 3.46 13.46
CA SER A 110 14.07 4.02 13.63
C SER A 110 14.02 5.34 14.39
N LYS A 111 15.19 5.73 14.92
CA LYS A 111 15.46 7.03 15.56
C LYS A 111 16.41 7.92 14.76
N ASN A 112 16.79 7.47 13.56
CA ASN A 112 17.69 8.17 12.65
C ASN A 112 16.89 8.54 11.40
N GLY A 113 16.71 9.83 11.16
CA GLY A 113 15.94 10.35 10.05
C GLY A 113 16.66 11.47 9.34
N GLN A 114 16.52 11.49 8.01
CA GLN A 114 16.80 12.61 7.13
C GLN A 114 15.60 12.75 6.20
N ALA A 115 15.08 13.97 6.06
CA ALA A 115 13.89 14.24 5.25
C ALA A 115 14.11 13.98 3.75
N GLY A 116 13.07 13.56 3.04
CA GLY A 116 13.06 13.23 1.62
C GLY A 116 13.75 11.92 1.26
N LEU A 117 14.11 11.08 2.23
CA LEU A 117 14.76 9.80 1.99
C LEU A 117 13.79 8.64 2.14
N ILE A 118 13.93 7.64 1.26
CA ILE A 118 13.40 6.31 1.51
C ILE A 118 14.22 5.71 2.65
N VAL A 119 13.59 5.58 3.81
CA VAL A 119 14.23 5.09 5.05
C VAL A 119 13.91 3.62 5.31
N TYR A 120 12.93 3.08 4.60
CA TYR A 120 12.56 1.68 4.63
C TYR A 120 12.09 1.22 3.25
N GLU A 121 12.52 0.02 2.86
CA GLU A 121 12.08 -0.69 1.67
C GLU A 121 12.05 -2.18 1.99
N LYS A 122 10.96 -2.87 1.61
CA LYS A 122 10.86 -4.33 1.68
C LYS A 122 10.10 -4.85 0.48
N GLU A 123 10.58 -5.97 -0.05
CA GLU A 123 9.96 -6.70 -1.15
C GLU A 123 9.34 -8.01 -0.66
N HIS A 124 8.20 -8.37 -1.24
CA HIS A 124 7.44 -9.58 -0.96
C HIS A 124 7.08 -10.26 -2.27
N ASN A 125 7.43 -11.53 -2.40
CA ASN A 125 7.01 -12.34 -3.53
C ASN A 125 5.59 -12.84 -3.27
N ILE A 126 4.71 -12.73 -4.25
CA ILE A 126 3.34 -13.25 -4.20
C ILE A 126 3.14 -14.14 -5.43
N TYR A 127 2.76 -15.40 -5.21
CA TYR A 127 2.49 -16.34 -6.28
C TYR A 127 0.99 -16.53 -6.48
N LEU A 128 0.45 -16.06 -7.60
CA LEU A 128 -0.94 -16.26 -7.97
C LEU A 128 -1.09 -17.50 -8.85
N LYS A 129 -1.88 -18.47 -8.38
CA LYS A 129 -2.07 -19.78 -9.04
C LYS A 129 -2.79 -19.69 -10.40
#